data_AF-A0A835A621-F1
#
_entry.id   AF-A0A835A621-F1
#
_cell.length_a   1.000
_cell.length_b   1.000
_cell.length_c   1.000
_cell.angle_alpha   90.00
_cell.angle_beta   90.00
_cell.angle_gamma   90.00
#
_symmetry.space_group_name_H-M   'P 1'
#
loop_
_entity.id
_entity.type
_entity.pdbx_description
1 polymer ?
#
loop_
_entity_poly.entity_id
_entity_poly.type
_entity_poly.pdbx_seq_one_letter_code
_entity_poly.pdbx_strand_id
1 'polypeptide(L)'
;MDSGLEEATQKLAWLSFACARDDLESGVALLAELKVLLTRLHSLPPLEKTPNAVEELKIARTIYENAVILSLKIKDDEAFGRNLCQLKEFYINTWLVFARSPYEYQFLGLNLLRLLPENRISEFHTELEHLPLEALNHPCIKYAVELEQSFMEGTYKQLANFCQAVPNETYVYLMDRIAESVRDEIVDCSVEAYDYLPVSVAKKMLMFTSYREFFEYISEEQPEWEIKNCSIHFHMAKPKSHMDLSSFKLIKQALSYAQELEQIV
;
A
#
# COMPACT_ATOMS: atom_id res chain seq x y z
N MET A 1 -24.64 31.59 -12.80
CA MET A 1 -24.02 30.67 -13.78
C MET A 1 -22.55 31.01 -13.72
N ASP A 2 -21.85 30.32 -12.84
CA ASP A 2 -20.53 30.73 -12.38
C ASP A 2 -19.50 30.39 -13.46
N SER A 3 -18.91 31.42 -14.08
CA SER A 3 -17.88 31.29 -15.11
C SER A 3 -16.72 30.36 -14.72
N GLY A 4 -16.48 30.17 -13.42
CA GLY A 4 -15.46 29.24 -12.91
C GLY A 4 -15.85 27.76 -13.02
N LEU A 5 -17.15 27.42 -13.00
CA LEU A 5 -17.63 26.04 -13.13
C LEU A 5 -17.49 25.54 -14.58
N GLU A 6 -17.80 26.40 -15.55
CA GLU A 6 -17.61 26.10 -16.98
C GLU A 6 -16.13 25.96 -17.35
N GLU A 7 -15.25 26.80 -16.78
CA GLU A 7 -13.81 26.67 -16.99
C GLU A 7 -13.25 25.37 -16.36
N ALA A 8 -13.71 25.01 -15.16
CA ALA A 8 -13.30 23.77 -14.49
C ALA A 8 -13.75 22.51 -15.26
N THR A 9 -14.97 22.50 -15.79
CA THR A 9 -15.49 21.38 -16.59
C THR A 9 -14.78 21.23 -17.95
N GLN A 10 -14.44 22.34 -18.62
CA GLN A 10 -13.64 22.31 -19.84
C GLN A 10 -12.22 21.80 -19.59
N LYS A 11 -11.57 22.27 -18.52
CA LYS A 11 -10.23 21.79 -18.12
C LYS A 11 -10.25 20.34 -17.65
N LEU A 12 -11.32 19.89 -17.01
CA LEU A 12 -11.55 18.47 -16.68
C LEU A 12 -11.67 17.60 -17.93
N ALA A 13 -12.42 18.04 -18.95
CA ALA A 13 -12.51 17.33 -20.22
C ALA A 13 -11.13 17.22 -20.88
N TRP A 14 -10.35 18.31 -20.85
CA TRP A 14 -8.97 18.31 -21.34
C TRP A 14 -8.05 17.38 -20.56
N LEU A 15 -8.20 17.31 -19.23
CA LEU A 15 -7.43 16.41 -18.38
C LEU A 15 -7.81 14.94 -18.64
N SER A 16 -9.10 14.62 -18.81
CA SER A 16 -9.53 13.27 -19.17
C SER A 16 -8.99 12.84 -20.54
N PHE A 17 -8.90 13.78 -21.49
CA PHE A 17 -8.32 13.55 -22.81
C PHE A 17 -6.79 13.38 -22.75
N ALA A 18 -6.10 14.16 -21.93
CA ALA A 18 -4.66 14.03 -21.69
C ALA A 18 -4.34 12.69 -21.00
N CYS A 19 -5.15 12.29 -20.02
CA CYS A 19 -5.04 10.98 -19.37
C CYS A 19 -5.27 9.80 -20.32
N ALA A 20 -6.10 9.97 -21.37
CA ALA A 20 -6.31 8.96 -22.40
C ALA A 20 -5.17 8.91 -23.45
N ARG A 21 -4.39 10.00 -23.58
CA ARG A 21 -3.25 10.10 -24.50
C ARG A 21 -1.88 9.80 -23.86
N ASP A 22 -1.85 9.56 -22.55
CA ASP A 22 -0.62 9.38 -21.75
C ASP A 22 0.35 10.58 -21.77
N ASP A 23 -0.15 11.80 -22.02
CA ASP A 23 0.64 13.03 -21.91
C ASP A 23 0.76 13.45 -20.42
N LEU A 24 1.69 12.81 -19.69
CA LEU A 24 1.86 12.96 -18.24
C LEU A 24 2.27 14.38 -17.81
N GLU A 25 3.18 15.02 -18.55
CA GLU A 25 3.69 16.36 -18.21
C GLU A 25 2.61 17.44 -18.31
N SER A 26 1.82 17.40 -19.39
CA SER A 26 0.67 18.30 -19.56
C SER A 26 -0.42 18.03 -18.53
N GLY A 27 -0.64 16.77 -18.16
CA GLY A 27 -1.58 16.40 -17.11
C GLY A 27 -1.21 16.95 -15.73
N VAL A 28 0.09 16.93 -15.36
CA VAL A 28 0.57 17.52 -14.09
C VAL A 28 0.36 19.04 -14.07
N ALA A 29 0.67 19.73 -15.17
CA ALA A 29 0.47 21.17 -15.27
C ALA A 29 -1.03 21.55 -15.17
N LEU A 30 -1.89 20.84 -15.90
CA LEU A 30 -3.34 21.03 -15.86
C LEU A 30 -3.92 20.72 -14.48
N LEU A 31 -3.40 19.71 -13.78
CA LEU A 31 -3.81 19.36 -12.43
C LEU A 31 -3.41 20.44 -11.41
N ALA A 32 -2.23 21.05 -11.55
CA ALA A 32 -1.82 22.18 -10.73
C ALA A 32 -2.74 23.39 -10.94
N GLU A 33 -3.08 23.71 -12.18
CA GLU A 33 -4.06 24.76 -12.50
C GLU A 33 -5.44 24.46 -11.93
N LEU A 34 -5.92 23.21 -12.07
CA LEU A 34 -7.20 22.78 -11.53
C LEU A 34 -7.22 22.84 -10.00
N LYS A 35 -6.13 22.47 -9.31
CA LYS A 35 -6.02 22.63 -7.85
C LYS A 35 -6.09 24.10 -7.42
N VAL A 36 -5.52 25.03 -8.20
CA VAL A 36 -5.65 26.47 -7.95
C VAL A 36 -7.07 26.98 -8.21
N LEU A 37 -7.77 26.42 -9.20
CA LEU A 37 -9.18 26.74 -9.42
C LEU A 37 -10.08 26.19 -8.30
N LEU A 38 -9.76 25.01 -7.77
CA LEU A 38 -10.47 24.42 -6.65
C LEU A 38 -10.40 25.29 -5.39
N THR A 39 -9.26 25.92 -5.08
CA THR A 39 -9.16 26.82 -3.91
C THR A 39 -10.02 28.08 -4.02
N ARG A 40 -10.49 28.42 -5.23
CA ARG A 40 -11.40 29.55 -5.47
C ARG A 40 -12.87 29.16 -5.31
N LEU A 41 -13.19 27.87 -5.19
CA LEU A 41 -14.56 27.41 -4.99
C LEU A 41 -14.96 27.53 -3.51
N HIS A 42 -16.11 28.15 -3.26
CA HIS A 42 -16.65 28.40 -1.92
C HIS A 42 -17.26 27.15 -1.26
N SER A 43 -17.33 26.02 -1.96
CA SER A 43 -17.92 24.76 -1.50
C SER A 43 -16.94 23.82 -0.78
N LEU A 44 -15.64 24.10 -0.82
CA LEU A 44 -14.62 23.39 -0.04
C LEU A 44 -14.65 23.85 1.43
N PRO A 45 -14.25 23.01 2.40
CA PRO A 45 -14.34 23.36 3.81
C PRO A 45 -13.73 24.75 4.08
N PRO A 46 -14.50 25.70 4.66
CA PRO A 46 -15.77 25.55 5.38
C PRO A 46 -17.00 25.46 4.46
N LEU A 47 -17.81 24.40 4.62
CA LEU A 47 -19.00 24.11 3.80
C LEU A 47 -20.04 25.24 3.85
N GLU A 48 -19.92 26.22 2.95
CA GLU A 48 -21.00 27.17 2.69
C GLU A 48 -22.04 26.51 1.78
N LYS A 49 -23.29 26.45 2.24
CA LYS A 49 -24.40 25.85 1.48
C LYS A 49 -24.83 26.79 0.36
N THR A 50 -24.08 26.81 -0.74
CA THR A 50 -24.52 27.43 -1.99
C THR A 50 -25.41 26.45 -2.78
N PRO A 51 -26.37 26.92 -3.59
CA PRO A 51 -27.22 26.06 -4.40
C PRO A 51 -26.44 25.25 -5.46
N ASN A 52 -25.21 25.66 -5.79
CA ASN A 52 -24.32 25.00 -6.75
C ASN A 52 -23.28 24.06 -6.09
N ALA A 53 -23.25 23.99 -4.76
CA ALA A 53 -22.24 23.23 -4.01
C ALA A 53 -22.19 21.74 -4.39
N VAL A 54 -23.32 21.16 -4.79
CA VAL A 54 -23.40 19.74 -5.18
C VAL A 54 -22.64 19.47 -6.48
N GLU A 55 -22.69 20.39 -7.45
CA GLU A 55 -22.02 20.23 -8.73
C GLU A 55 -20.51 20.51 -8.59
N GLU A 56 -20.16 21.52 -7.81
CA GLU A 56 -18.76 21.83 -7.47
C GLU A 56 -18.07 20.65 -6.75
N LEU A 57 -18.74 20.01 -5.79
CA LEU A 57 -18.20 18.83 -5.10
C LEU A 57 -18.05 17.61 -6.02
N LYS A 58 -18.96 17.43 -6.99
CA LYS A 58 -18.82 16.36 -8.00
C LYS A 58 -17.63 16.61 -8.91
N ILE A 59 -17.46 17.84 -9.37
CA ILE A 59 -16.31 18.26 -10.20
C ILE A 59 -15.02 18.05 -9.42
N ALA A 60 -14.95 18.51 -8.17
CA ALA A 60 -13.79 18.31 -7.31
C ALA A 60 -13.45 16.83 -7.14
N ARG A 61 -14.46 15.98 -6.87
CA ARG A 61 -14.26 14.53 -6.80
C ARG A 61 -13.65 13.98 -8.08
N THR A 62 -14.22 14.30 -9.25
CA THR A 62 -13.69 13.83 -10.54
C THR A 62 -12.26 14.32 -10.80
N ILE A 63 -11.91 15.54 -10.37
CA ILE A 63 -10.53 16.05 -10.45
C ILE A 63 -9.60 15.17 -9.61
N TYR A 64 -9.97 14.87 -8.37
CA TYR A 64 -9.14 14.05 -7.48
C TYR A 64 -9.08 12.57 -7.91
N GLU A 65 -10.15 12.00 -8.46
CA GLU A 65 -10.14 10.66 -9.05
C GLU A 65 -9.12 10.57 -10.20
N ASN A 66 -9.14 11.54 -11.12
CA ASN A 66 -8.15 11.59 -12.20
C ASN A 66 -6.74 11.92 -11.70
N ALA A 67 -6.60 12.74 -10.65
CA ALA A 67 -5.32 13.02 -10.02
C ALA A 67 -4.66 11.75 -9.47
N VAL A 68 -5.45 10.88 -8.85
CA VAL A 68 -4.99 9.59 -8.34
C VAL A 68 -4.52 8.68 -9.47
N ILE A 69 -5.30 8.57 -10.55
CA ILE A 69 -4.92 7.78 -11.73
C ILE A 69 -3.63 8.31 -12.37
N LEU A 70 -3.49 9.63 -12.49
CA LEU A 70 -2.30 10.27 -13.05
C LEU A 70 -1.07 10.03 -12.16
N SER A 71 -1.19 10.13 -10.84
CA SER A 71 -0.09 9.82 -9.91
C SER A 71 0.38 8.37 -10.03
N LEU A 72 -0.54 7.41 -10.27
CA LEU A 72 -0.19 6.01 -10.50
C LEU A 72 0.57 5.81 -11.82
N LYS A 73 0.16 6.50 -12.89
CA LYS A 73 0.88 6.46 -14.17
C LYS A 73 2.29 7.04 -14.07
N ILE A 74 2.45 8.09 -13.28
CA ILE A 74 3.75 8.73 -13.00
C ILE A 74 4.61 7.88 -12.04
N LYS A 75 4.00 6.94 -11.30
CA LYS A 75 4.67 6.12 -10.29
C LYS A 75 5.24 6.94 -9.12
N ASP A 76 4.53 7.99 -8.73
CA ASP A 76 4.87 8.83 -7.57
C ASP A 76 3.95 8.48 -6.38
N ASP A 77 4.51 7.77 -5.40
CA ASP A 77 3.77 7.29 -4.23
C ASP A 77 3.38 8.38 -3.25
N GLU A 78 4.21 9.41 -3.11
CA GLU A 78 3.94 10.52 -2.20
C GLU A 78 2.80 11.39 -2.74
N ALA A 79 2.82 11.68 -4.05
CA ALA A 79 1.71 12.36 -4.70
C ALA A 79 0.45 11.51 -4.68
N PHE A 80 0.58 10.19 -4.91
CA PHE A 80 -0.52 9.24 -4.87
C PHE A 80 -1.19 9.21 -3.49
N GLY A 81 -0.42 9.03 -2.41
CA GLY A 81 -0.92 9.03 -1.04
C GLY A 81 -1.63 10.33 -0.67
N ARG A 82 -1.04 11.49 -1.01
CA ARG A 82 -1.65 12.81 -0.75
C ARG A 82 -2.97 13.00 -1.48
N ASN A 83 -3.01 12.72 -2.78
CA ASN A 83 -4.22 12.87 -3.60
C ASN A 83 -5.32 11.91 -3.14
N LEU A 84 -4.96 10.70 -2.72
CA LEU A 84 -5.91 9.71 -2.23
C LEU A 84 -6.48 10.10 -0.86
N CYS A 85 -5.67 10.61 0.07
CA CYS A 85 -6.16 11.13 1.36
C CYS A 85 -7.20 12.24 1.15
N GLN A 86 -6.94 13.17 0.21
CA GLN A 86 -7.89 14.21 -0.15
C GLN A 86 -9.17 13.63 -0.73
N LEU A 87 -9.06 12.66 -1.65
CA LEU A 87 -10.21 11.97 -2.24
C LEU A 87 -11.06 11.24 -1.18
N LYS A 88 -10.41 10.62 -0.19
CA LYS A 88 -11.08 9.90 0.90
C LYS A 88 -11.96 10.82 1.74
N GLU A 89 -11.51 12.03 2.06
CA GLU A 89 -12.32 13.02 2.78
C GLU A 89 -13.60 13.37 2.01
N PHE A 90 -13.54 13.42 0.68
CA PHE A 90 -14.75 13.60 -0.12
C PHE A 90 -15.68 12.41 0.03
N TYR A 91 -15.23 11.16 -0.05
CA TYR A 91 -16.12 10.00 0.13
C TYR A 91 -16.77 9.94 1.51
N ILE A 92 -16.04 10.25 2.58
CA ILE A 92 -16.55 10.22 3.95
C ILE A 92 -17.56 11.34 4.22
N ASN A 93 -17.40 12.53 3.62
CA ASN A 93 -18.27 13.67 3.93
C ASN A 93 -19.45 13.82 2.96
N THR A 94 -19.40 13.21 1.77
CA THR A 94 -20.40 13.44 0.72
C THR A 94 -21.55 12.42 0.67
N TRP A 95 -21.53 11.35 1.48
CA TRP A 95 -22.60 10.34 1.50
C TRP A 95 -23.99 10.92 1.82
N LEU A 96 -24.04 12.02 2.58
CA LEU A 96 -25.28 12.71 2.96
C LEU A 96 -25.86 13.58 1.83
N VAL A 97 -25.08 13.94 0.83
CA VAL A 97 -25.42 15.03 -0.12
C VAL A 97 -25.79 14.49 -1.50
N PHE A 98 -25.22 13.36 -1.97
CA PHE A 98 -25.54 12.78 -3.28
C PHE A 98 -25.12 11.31 -3.42
N ALA A 99 -25.62 10.65 -4.48
CA ALA A 99 -25.40 9.22 -4.74
C ALA A 99 -23.92 8.85 -4.89
N ARG A 100 -23.60 7.64 -4.40
CA ARG A 100 -22.27 7.01 -4.43
C ARG A 100 -21.76 6.88 -5.88
N SER A 101 -20.49 7.20 -6.15
CA SER A 101 -19.93 6.97 -7.49
C SER A 101 -19.64 5.48 -7.69
N PRO A 102 -19.77 4.95 -8.93
CA PRO A 102 -19.48 3.54 -9.22
C PRO A 102 -18.00 3.19 -9.00
N TYR A 103 -17.10 4.17 -9.11
CA TYR A 103 -15.65 3.99 -8.96
C TYR A 103 -15.17 4.07 -7.49
N GLU A 104 -16.04 4.44 -6.56
CA GLU A 104 -15.65 4.65 -5.16
C GLU A 104 -15.01 3.39 -4.55
N TYR A 105 -15.62 2.22 -4.76
CA TYR A 105 -15.07 0.95 -4.25
C TYR A 105 -13.73 0.58 -4.89
N GLN A 106 -13.48 1.01 -6.13
CA GLN A 106 -12.21 0.79 -6.80
C GLN A 106 -11.10 1.64 -6.16
N PHE A 107 -11.36 2.91 -5.87
CA PHE A 107 -10.39 3.78 -5.19
C PHE A 107 -10.18 3.41 -3.72
N LEU A 108 -11.22 2.91 -3.04
CA LEU A 108 -11.09 2.38 -1.69
C LEU A 108 -10.27 1.08 -1.67
N GLY A 109 -10.51 0.16 -2.61
CA GLY A 109 -9.66 -1.03 -2.78
C GLY A 109 -8.21 -0.67 -3.10
N LEU A 110 -8.00 0.39 -3.90
CA LEU A 110 -6.67 0.91 -4.20
C LEU A 110 -5.96 1.46 -2.95
N ASN A 111 -6.70 2.14 -2.05
CA ASN A 111 -6.16 2.60 -0.77
C ASN A 111 -5.70 1.41 0.09
N LEU A 112 -6.52 0.37 0.17
CA LEU A 112 -6.20 -0.84 0.91
C LEU A 112 -4.94 -1.51 0.38
N LEU A 113 -4.80 -1.64 -0.95
CA LEU A 113 -3.63 -2.23 -1.59
C LEU A 113 -2.35 -1.42 -1.36
N ARG A 114 -2.44 -0.08 -1.26
CA ARG A 114 -1.28 0.79 -0.95
C ARG A 114 -0.66 0.49 0.41
N LEU A 115 -1.47 0.08 1.40
CA LEU A 115 -1.02 -0.11 2.77
C LEU A 115 -0.20 -1.39 2.97
N LEU A 116 -0.33 -2.36 2.07
CA LEU A 116 0.32 -3.67 2.19
C LEU A 116 1.84 -3.61 2.00
N PRO A 117 2.41 -2.97 0.94
CA PRO A 117 3.86 -2.80 0.81
C PRO A 117 4.51 -2.03 1.96
N GLU A 118 3.78 -1.12 2.60
CA GLU A 118 4.28 -0.32 3.72
C GLU A 118 4.21 -1.09 5.07
N ASN A 119 3.71 -2.32 5.06
CA ASN A 119 3.44 -3.13 6.26
C ASN A 119 2.57 -2.41 7.31
N ARG A 120 1.63 -1.56 6.86
CA ARG A 120 0.71 -0.78 7.72
C ARG A 120 -0.60 -1.52 7.94
N ILE A 121 -0.51 -2.76 8.44
CA ILE A 121 -1.65 -3.67 8.64
C ILE A 121 -2.71 -3.09 9.60
N SER A 122 -2.28 -2.39 10.66
CA SER A 122 -3.19 -1.75 11.61
C SER A 122 -4.12 -0.72 10.94
N GLU A 123 -3.56 0.07 10.02
CA GLU A 123 -4.35 1.04 9.26
C GLU A 123 -5.25 0.35 8.26
N PHE A 124 -4.77 -0.73 7.63
CA PHE A 124 -5.61 -1.53 6.73
C PHE A 124 -6.89 -2.00 7.42
N HIS A 125 -6.80 -2.55 8.64
CA HIS A 125 -8.00 -2.97 9.38
C HIS A 125 -8.87 -1.80 9.85
N THR A 126 -8.26 -0.68 10.21
CA THR A 126 -9.01 0.53 10.59
C THR A 126 -9.82 1.08 9.41
N GLU A 127 -9.23 1.08 8.21
CA GLU A 127 -9.89 1.48 6.97
C GLU A 127 -10.99 0.50 6.58
N LEU A 128 -10.73 -0.80 6.75
CA LEU A 128 -11.70 -1.85 6.46
C LEU A 128 -12.94 -1.74 7.39
N GLU A 129 -12.74 -1.43 8.67
CA GLU A 129 -13.84 -1.19 9.62
C GLU A 129 -14.71 0.01 9.22
N HIS A 130 -14.13 1.02 8.60
CA HIS A 130 -14.88 2.20 8.15
C HIS A 130 -15.79 1.91 6.94
N LEU A 131 -15.59 0.79 6.23
CA LEU A 131 -16.37 0.44 5.06
C LEU A 131 -17.73 -0.16 5.44
N PRO A 132 -18.81 0.19 4.72
CA PRO A 132 -20.10 -0.45 4.94
C PRO A 132 -20.09 -1.89 4.42
N LEU A 133 -20.92 -2.75 5.02
CA LEU A 133 -20.91 -4.19 4.74
C LEU A 133 -21.19 -4.53 3.27
N GLU A 134 -21.96 -3.69 2.56
CA GLU A 134 -22.21 -3.89 1.12
C GLU A 134 -20.94 -3.74 0.27
N ALA A 135 -19.98 -2.94 0.74
CA ALA A 135 -18.70 -2.71 0.07
C ALA A 135 -17.81 -3.96 0.05
N LEU A 136 -17.89 -4.79 1.09
CA LEU A 136 -17.08 -6.00 1.22
C LEU A 136 -17.37 -7.04 0.11
N ASN A 137 -18.56 -6.99 -0.47
CA ASN A 137 -18.94 -7.86 -1.59
C ASN A 137 -18.35 -7.41 -2.94
N HIS A 138 -17.76 -6.21 -3.02
CA HIS A 138 -17.20 -5.71 -4.26
C HIS A 138 -15.91 -6.46 -4.61
N PRO A 139 -15.72 -6.89 -5.88
CA PRO A 139 -14.58 -7.72 -6.28
C PRO A 139 -13.22 -7.08 -5.95
N CYS A 140 -13.08 -5.77 -6.07
CA CYS A 140 -11.81 -5.08 -5.76
C CYS A 140 -11.45 -5.10 -4.27
N ILE A 141 -12.44 -4.96 -3.38
CA ILE A 141 -12.21 -4.97 -1.93
C ILE A 141 -11.97 -6.40 -1.47
N LYS A 142 -12.78 -7.35 -1.96
CA LYS A 142 -12.59 -8.77 -1.71
C LYS A 142 -11.19 -9.24 -2.12
N TYR A 143 -10.72 -8.82 -3.29
CA TYR A 143 -9.36 -9.10 -3.75
C TYR A 143 -8.29 -8.57 -2.77
N ALA A 144 -8.42 -7.34 -2.29
CA ALA A 144 -7.47 -6.79 -1.32
C ALA A 144 -7.46 -7.55 0.02
N VAL A 145 -8.63 -8.01 0.48
CA VAL A 145 -8.77 -8.80 1.72
C VAL A 145 -8.20 -10.21 1.56
N GLU A 146 -8.50 -10.90 0.45
CA GLU A 146 -7.93 -12.24 0.19
C GLU A 146 -6.40 -12.19 0.08
N LEU A 147 -5.89 -11.13 -0.53
CA LEU A 147 -4.46 -10.90 -0.69
C LEU A 147 -3.81 -10.61 0.68
N GLU A 148 -4.41 -9.76 1.51
CA GLU A 148 -3.97 -9.52 2.89
C GLU A 148 -4.02 -10.77 3.78
N GLN A 149 -5.07 -11.58 3.65
CA GLN A 149 -5.14 -12.88 4.34
C GLN A 149 -3.99 -13.81 3.90
N SER A 150 -3.67 -13.84 2.60
CA SER A 150 -2.55 -14.64 2.09
C SER A 150 -1.20 -14.20 2.65
N PHE A 151 -1.05 -12.90 2.93
CA PHE A 151 0.11 -12.34 3.64
C PHE A 151 0.17 -12.82 5.09
N MET A 152 -0.93 -12.69 5.83
CA MET A 152 -0.99 -13.16 7.22
C MET A 152 -0.73 -14.65 7.37
N GLU A 153 -1.21 -15.45 6.42
CA GLU A 153 -0.99 -16.90 6.39
C GLU A 153 0.40 -17.29 5.87
N GLY A 154 1.17 -16.36 5.30
CA GLY A 154 2.45 -16.61 4.64
C GLY A 154 2.34 -17.50 3.39
N THR A 155 1.15 -17.59 2.79
CA THR A 155 0.88 -18.45 1.62
C THR A 155 1.19 -17.71 0.33
N TYR A 156 2.46 -17.30 0.19
CA TYR A 156 2.90 -16.46 -0.93
C TYR A 156 2.72 -17.12 -2.30
N LYS A 157 2.68 -18.45 -2.38
CA LYS A 157 2.44 -19.17 -3.66
C LYS A 157 1.16 -18.73 -4.38
N GLN A 158 0.17 -18.23 -3.62
CA GLN A 158 -1.07 -17.72 -4.20
C GLN A 158 -0.90 -16.31 -4.80
N LEU A 159 0.10 -15.52 -4.38
CA LEU A 159 0.37 -14.19 -4.93
C LEU A 159 0.62 -14.22 -6.43
N ALA A 160 1.32 -15.24 -6.95
CA ALA A 160 1.51 -15.41 -8.38
C ALA A 160 0.18 -15.55 -9.15
N ASN A 161 -0.83 -16.17 -8.53
CA ASN A 161 -2.18 -16.27 -9.11
C ASN A 161 -2.92 -14.93 -8.98
N PHE A 162 -2.76 -14.23 -7.86
CA PHE A 162 -3.36 -12.91 -7.64
C PHE A 162 -2.80 -11.87 -8.64
N CYS A 163 -1.50 -11.86 -8.90
CA CYS A 163 -0.88 -11.02 -9.93
C CYS A 163 -1.43 -11.29 -11.35
N GLN A 164 -1.98 -12.48 -11.61
CA GLN A 164 -2.64 -12.80 -12.89
C GLN A 164 -4.13 -12.45 -12.89
N ALA A 165 -4.77 -12.44 -11.73
CA ALA A 165 -6.21 -12.22 -11.53
C ALA A 165 -6.54 -10.77 -11.17
N VAL A 166 -5.79 -9.79 -11.71
CA VAL A 166 -5.94 -8.38 -11.35
C VAL A 166 -7.26 -7.82 -11.92
N PRO A 167 -8.18 -7.30 -11.08
CA PRO A 167 -9.47 -6.79 -11.55
C PRO A 167 -9.38 -5.51 -12.40
N ASN A 168 -8.33 -4.69 -12.21
CA ASN A 168 -8.16 -3.41 -12.88
C ASN A 168 -6.68 -3.14 -13.21
N GLU A 169 -6.42 -2.65 -14.42
CA GLU A 169 -5.06 -2.33 -14.92
C GLU A 169 -4.29 -1.37 -13.99
N THR A 170 -5.01 -0.49 -13.30
CA THR A 170 -4.45 0.46 -12.33
C THR A 170 -3.73 -0.21 -11.15
N TYR A 171 -4.06 -1.47 -10.85
CA TYR A 171 -3.47 -2.19 -9.71
C TYR A 171 -2.14 -2.87 -10.05
N VAL A 172 -1.80 -3.03 -11.34
CA VAL A 172 -0.59 -3.76 -11.76
C VAL A 172 0.67 -3.16 -11.14
N TYR A 173 0.79 -1.83 -11.14
CA TYR A 173 1.93 -1.15 -10.52
C TYR A 173 2.07 -1.44 -9.01
N LEU A 174 0.95 -1.41 -8.28
CA LEU A 174 0.96 -1.74 -6.85
C LEU A 174 1.25 -3.22 -6.63
N MET A 175 0.79 -4.11 -7.50
CA MET A 175 1.08 -5.54 -7.40
C MET A 175 2.56 -5.85 -7.60
N ASP A 176 3.23 -5.17 -8.53
CA ASP A 176 4.68 -5.33 -8.73
C ASP A 176 5.45 -4.93 -7.47
N ARG A 177 5.06 -3.80 -6.85
CA ARG A 177 5.60 -3.31 -5.58
C ARG A 177 5.36 -4.27 -4.41
N ILE A 178 4.15 -4.82 -4.32
CA ILE A 178 3.79 -5.85 -3.34
C ILE A 178 4.68 -7.08 -3.54
N ALA A 179 4.91 -7.52 -4.79
CA ALA A 179 5.74 -8.67 -5.08
C ALA A 179 7.22 -8.45 -4.74
N GLU A 180 7.74 -7.23 -4.89
CA GLU A 180 9.08 -6.86 -4.42
C GLU A 180 9.17 -6.94 -2.89
N SER A 181 8.27 -6.27 -2.17
CA SER A 181 8.26 -6.28 -0.70
C SER A 181 8.11 -7.69 -0.10
N VAL A 182 7.28 -8.55 -0.71
CA VAL A 182 7.15 -9.96 -0.31
C VAL A 182 8.47 -10.70 -0.48
N ARG A 183 9.19 -10.47 -1.58
CA ARG A 183 10.48 -11.15 -1.80
C ARG A 183 11.45 -10.76 -0.71
N ASP A 184 11.50 -9.48 -0.34
CA ASP A 184 12.39 -8.99 0.72
C ASP A 184 12.03 -9.63 2.07
N GLU A 185 10.75 -9.72 2.43
CA GLU A 185 10.33 -10.43 3.65
C GLU A 185 10.67 -11.93 3.64
N ILE A 186 10.51 -12.59 2.48
CA ILE A 186 10.89 -14.00 2.31
C ILE A 186 12.41 -14.18 2.49
N VAL A 187 13.22 -13.26 1.96
CA VAL A 187 14.67 -13.25 2.08
C VAL A 187 15.06 -13.12 3.55
N ASP A 188 14.54 -12.11 4.24
CA ASP A 188 14.82 -11.86 5.67
C ASP A 188 14.45 -13.06 6.54
N CYS A 189 13.29 -13.66 6.30
CA CYS A 189 12.86 -14.87 7.01
C CYS A 189 13.76 -16.08 6.68
N SER A 190 14.25 -16.19 5.44
CA SER A 190 15.09 -17.32 5.02
C SER A 190 16.46 -17.28 5.69
N VAL A 191 17.02 -16.08 5.92
CA VAL A 191 18.30 -15.88 6.61
C VAL A 191 18.21 -16.29 8.08
N GLU A 192 17.09 -16.01 8.76
CA GLU A 192 16.90 -16.44 10.16
C GLU A 192 16.49 -17.92 10.29
N ALA A 193 15.81 -18.49 9.29
CA ALA A 193 15.25 -19.83 9.37
C ALA A 193 16.23 -20.95 8.97
N TYR A 194 17.16 -20.68 8.05
CA TYR A 194 18.01 -21.70 7.45
C TYR A 194 19.50 -21.33 7.53
N ASP A 195 20.35 -22.34 7.73
CA ASP A 195 21.80 -22.19 7.58
C ASP A 195 22.24 -22.26 6.10
N TYR A 196 21.51 -23.05 5.31
CA TYR A 196 21.76 -23.20 3.88
C TYR A 196 20.47 -23.57 3.13
N LEU A 197 20.38 -23.17 1.86
CA LEU A 197 19.24 -23.42 0.99
C LEU A 197 19.68 -23.83 -0.42
N PRO A 198 19.21 -24.97 -0.98
CA PRO A 198 19.52 -25.33 -2.36
C PRO A 198 18.97 -24.30 -3.36
N VAL A 199 19.73 -24.00 -4.41
CA VAL A 199 19.36 -23.00 -5.43
C VAL A 199 18.01 -23.31 -6.10
N SER A 200 17.69 -24.59 -6.29
CA SER A 200 16.40 -25.01 -6.89
C SER A 200 15.20 -24.73 -6.00
N VAL A 201 15.39 -24.76 -4.67
CA VAL A 201 14.35 -24.45 -3.69
C VAL A 201 14.25 -22.94 -3.51
N ALA A 202 15.39 -22.25 -3.39
CA ALA A 202 15.46 -20.80 -3.29
C ALA A 202 14.76 -20.10 -4.47
N LYS A 203 15.02 -20.57 -5.71
CA LYS A 203 14.34 -20.07 -6.91
C LYS A 203 12.82 -20.18 -6.81
N LYS A 204 12.32 -21.34 -6.37
CA LYS A 204 10.87 -21.59 -6.23
C LYS A 204 10.26 -20.76 -5.11
N MET A 205 11.01 -20.54 -4.04
CA MET A 205 10.58 -19.78 -2.87
C MET A 205 10.43 -18.28 -3.19
N LEU A 206 11.41 -17.71 -3.91
CA LEU A 206 11.39 -16.30 -4.37
C LEU A 206 10.58 -16.07 -5.67
N MET A 207 9.96 -17.12 -6.21
CA MET A 207 9.08 -17.07 -7.39
C MET A 207 9.73 -16.56 -8.68
N PHE A 208 11.03 -16.79 -8.87
CA PHE A 208 11.69 -16.47 -10.13
C PHE A 208 11.38 -17.50 -11.21
N THR A 209 11.07 -17.05 -12.42
CA THR A 209 10.88 -17.91 -13.61
C THR A 209 12.22 -18.31 -14.21
N SER A 210 13.18 -17.39 -14.26
CA SER A 210 14.53 -17.62 -14.79
C SER A 210 15.57 -17.87 -13.71
N TYR A 211 16.57 -18.71 -14.00
CA TYR A 211 17.75 -18.82 -13.12
C TYR A 211 18.68 -17.61 -13.26
N ARG A 212 18.64 -16.90 -14.40
CA ARG A 212 19.50 -15.75 -14.66
C ARG A 212 19.13 -14.57 -13.75
N GLU A 213 17.86 -14.20 -13.75
CA GLU A 213 17.30 -13.13 -12.90
C GLU A 213 17.60 -13.40 -11.41
N PHE A 214 17.50 -14.67 -10.99
CA PHE A 214 17.82 -15.07 -9.63
C PHE A 214 19.30 -14.85 -9.27
N PHE A 215 20.23 -15.16 -10.17
CA PHE A 215 21.66 -14.91 -9.91
C PHE A 215 22.02 -13.43 -9.96
N GLU A 216 21.39 -12.65 -10.85
CA GLU A 216 21.53 -11.19 -10.89
C GLU A 216 21.02 -10.59 -9.57
N TYR A 217 19.84 -10.99 -9.09
CA TYR A 217 19.28 -10.56 -7.80
C TYR A 217 20.21 -10.86 -6.62
N ILE A 218 20.75 -12.09 -6.52
CA ILE A 218 21.70 -12.43 -5.44
C ILE A 218 22.94 -11.54 -5.49
N SER A 219 23.46 -11.26 -6.68
CA SER A 219 24.67 -10.45 -6.83
C SER A 219 24.46 -8.97 -6.50
N GLU A 220 23.26 -8.44 -6.72
CA GLU A 220 22.93 -7.03 -6.48
C GLU A 220 22.43 -6.77 -5.06
N GLU A 221 21.47 -7.57 -4.59
CA GLU A 221 20.72 -7.31 -3.36
C GLU A 221 21.27 -8.05 -2.13
N GLN A 222 21.97 -9.18 -2.32
CA GLN A 222 22.40 -10.06 -1.23
C GLN A 222 23.88 -10.47 -1.36
N PRO A 223 24.82 -9.52 -1.28
CA PRO A 223 26.26 -9.80 -1.44
C PRO A 223 26.82 -10.70 -0.34
N GLU A 224 26.09 -10.89 0.76
CA GLU A 224 26.47 -11.72 1.91
C GLU A 224 26.19 -13.22 1.69
N TRP A 225 25.57 -13.61 0.57
CA TRP A 225 25.19 -15.00 0.30
C TRP A 225 26.30 -15.74 -0.44
N GLU A 226 26.87 -16.77 0.18
CA GLU A 226 27.89 -17.60 -0.46
C GLU A 226 27.27 -18.80 -1.18
N ILE A 227 27.46 -18.91 -2.49
CA ILE A 227 27.02 -20.07 -3.27
C ILE A 227 28.12 -21.14 -3.25
N LYS A 228 27.90 -22.23 -2.49
CA LYS A 228 28.79 -23.41 -2.49
C LYS A 228 28.00 -24.65 -2.91
N ASN A 229 28.54 -25.42 -3.86
CA ASN A 229 27.98 -26.72 -4.27
C ASN A 229 26.47 -26.68 -4.58
N CYS A 230 26.02 -25.68 -5.35
CA CYS A 230 24.61 -25.48 -5.70
C CYS A 230 23.67 -25.19 -4.51
N SER A 231 24.23 -24.78 -3.37
CA SER A 231 23.50 -24.33 -2.17
C SER A 231 23.96 -22.94 -1.76
N ILE A 232 23.02 -22.10 -1.40
CA ILE A 232 23.24 -20.79 -0.81
C ILE A 232 23.49 -21.01 0.67
N HIS A 233 24.63 -20.57 1.16
CA HIS A 233 24.91 -20.51 2.59
C HIS A 233 24.66 -19.09 3.07
N PHE A 234 23.74 -18.96 4.02
CA PHE A 234 23.54 -17.70 4.71
C PHE A 234 24.65 -17.60 5.76
N HIS A 235 25.44 -16.52 5.74
CA HIS A 235 26.44 -16.34 6.78
C HIS A 235 25.71 -16.32 8.12
N MET A 236 25.97 -17.34 8.93
CA MET A 236 25.29 -17.60 10.20
C MET A 236 24.98 -16.28 10.91
N ALA A 237 23.69 -16.08 11.20
CA ALA A 237 23.28 -15.30 12.34
C ALA A 237 24.24 -15.66 13.48
N LYS A 238 25.08 -14.69 13.86
CA LYS A 238 26.07 -14.84 14.94
C LYS A 238 25.40 -15.65 16.05
N PRO A 239 26.03 -16.72 16.57
CA PRO A 239 25.40 -17.53 17.61
C PRO A 239 24.92 -16.56 18.69
N LYS A 240 23.60 -16.36 18.77
CA LYS A 240 22.98 -15.52 19.80
C LYS A 240 23.54 -16.10 21.08
N SER A 241 24.37 -15.33 21.80
CA SER A 241 25.04 -15.78 23.00
C SER A 241 23.99 -16.02 24.07
N HIS A 242 23.33 -17.17 23.97
CA HIS A 242 22.46 -17.68 24.99
C HIS A 242 23.37 -17.90 26.19
N MET A 243 23.22 -17.07 27.23
CA MET A 243 23.04 -17.51 28.63
C MET A 243 23.27 -16.41 29.67
N ASP A 244 23.94 -15.29 29.36
CA ASP A 244 24.39 -14.39 30.44
C ASP A 244 23.35 -13.35 30.91
N LEU A 245 22.43 -12.93 30.06
CA LEU A 245 21.44 -11.88 30.41
C LEU A 245 20.28 -12.40 31.29
N SER A 246 19.97 -13.69 31.22
CA SER A 246 18.87 -14.30 31.98
C SER A 246 19.28 -14.60 33.43
N SER A 247 20.51 -15.07 33.63
CA SER A 247 21.05 -15.41 34.95
C SER A 247 21.10 -14.18 35.88
N PHE A 248 21.50 -13.02 35.38
CA PHE A 248 21.54 -11.79 36.17
C PHE A 248 20.14 -11.31 36.60
N LYS A 249 19.13 -11.43 35.73
CA LYS A 249 17.73 -11.11 36.09
C LYS A 249 17.20 -12.06 37.16
N LEU A 250 17.48 -13.36 37.05
CA LEU A 250 17.05 -14.36 38.04
C LEU A 250 17.72 -14.13 39.40
N ILE A 251 19.01 -13.79 39.42
CA ILE A 251 19.73 -13.46 40.67
C ILE A 251 19.15 -12.20 41.31
N LYS A 252 18.86 -11.16 40.53
CA LYS A 252 18.25 -9.93 41.04
C LYS A 252 16.86 -10.18 41.63
N GLN A 253 16.04 -10.99 40.96
CA GLN A 253 14.72 -11.38 41.46
C GLN A 253 14.81 -12.26 42.72
N ALA A 254 15.74 -13.22 42.77
CA ALA A 254 15.96 -14.03 43.95
C ALA A 254 16.41 -13.19 45.16
N LEU A 255 17.28 -12.21 44.94
CA LEU A 255 17.72 -11.26 45.98
C LEU A 255 16.58 -10.34 46.43
N SER A 256 15.73 -9.84 45.51
CA SER A 256 14.58 -9.01 45.92
C SER A 256 13.58 -9.81 46.74
N TYR A 257 13.30 -11.07 46.34
CA TYR A 257 12.42 -11.94 47.12
C TYR A 257 13.01 -12.27 48.50
N ALA A 258 14.32 -12.51 48.59
CA ALA A 258 15.00 -12.73 49.88
C ALA A 258 14.93 -11.47 50.77
N GLN A 259 15.14 -10.28 50.21
CA GLN A 259 15.01 -9.02 50.95
C GLN A 259 13.59 -8.77 51.44
N GLU A 260 12.56 -9.02 50.63
CA GLU A 260 11.16 -8.87 51.03
C GLU A 260 10.75 -9.89 52.12
N LEU A 261 11.31 -11.10 52.11
CA LEU A 261 11.06 -12.12 53.14
C LEU A 261 11.80 -11.84 54.45
N GLU A 262 13.01 -11.26 54.40
CA GLU A 262 13.77 -10.88 55.61
C GLU A 262 13.26 -9.58 56.24
N GLN A 263 12.52 -8.76 55.49
CA GLN A 263 11.89 -7.57 56.03
C GLN A 263 10.73 -7.98 56.94
N ILE A 264 10.96 -7.94 58.25
CA ILE A 264 9.92 -8.18 59.26
C ILE A 264 8.83 -7.12 59.07
N VAL A 265 7.61 -7.57 58.75
CA VAL A 265 6.38 -6.74 58.75
C VAL A 265 5.93 -6.49 60.18
#